data_AF-A0A381L2M5-F1
#
_entry.id   AF-A0A381L2M5-F1
#
_cell.length_a   1.000
_cell.length_b   1.000
_cell.length_c   1.000
_cell.angle_alpha   90.00
_cell.angle_beta   90.00
_cell.angle_gamma   90.00
#
_symmetry.space_group_name_H-M   'P 1'
#
loop_
_entity.id
_entity.type
_entity.pdbx_description
1 polymer ?
#
loop_
_entity_poly.entity_id
_entity_poly.type
_entity_poly.pdbx_seq_one_letter_code
_entity_poly.pdbx_strand_id
1 'polypeptide(L)' 'MLMSDEELGLDLSTSKVGENLFVTINGINDDPTMQFKINPEPIVRPQRLITRGTTCFETVDKLSVVKYAWTSVKG' A
#
# COMPACT_ATOMS: atom_id res chain seq x y z
N MET A 1 -14.84 8.54 -21.17
CA MET A 1 -15.11 8.28 -19.74
C MET A 1 -14.00 7.37 -19.26
N LEU A 2 -13.24 7.76 -18.25
CA LEU A 2 -12.20 6.91 -17.67
C LEU A 2 -12.79 6.25 -16.42
N MET A 3 -12.55 4.95 -16.24
CA MET A 3 -12.98 4.21 -15.05
C MET A 3 -12.21 4.73 -13.82
N SER A 4 -12.87 4.80 -12.68
CA SER A 4 -12.25 5.12 -11.39
C SER A 4 -11.37 3.97 -10.90
N ASP A 5 -10.40 4.28 -10.03
CA ASP A 5 -9.49 3.28 -9.47
C ASP A 5 -10.25 2.18 -8.70
N GLU A 6 -11.38 2.53 -8.06
CA GLU A 6 -12.28 1.58 -7.41
C GLU A 6 -12.93 0.62 -8.41
N GLU A 7 -13.41 1.13 -9.54
CA GLU A 7 -14.00 0.31 -10.63
C GLU A 7 -12.96 -0.59 -11.30
N LEU A 8 -11.69 -0.21 -11.24
CA LEU A 8 -10.56 -1.01 -11.72
C LEU A 8 -10.08 -2.03 -10.68
N GLY A 9 -10.66 -2.04 -9.48
CA GLY A 9 -10.26 -2.93 -8.39
C GLY A 9 -8.84 -2.64 -7.88
N LEU A 10 -8.36 -1.41 -8.04
CA LEU A 10 -7.06 -0.99 -7.54
C LEU A 10 -7.09 -0.81 -6.03
N ASP A 11 -5.93 -1.01 -5.40
CA ASP A 11 -5.79 -0.76 -3.97
C ASP A 11 -5.82 0.74 -3.67
N LEU A 12 -6.87 1.18 -3.00
CA LEU A 12 -7.10 2.57 -2.60
C LEU A 12 -6.48 2.92 -1.25
N SER A 13 -5.80 1.98 -0.60
CA SER A 13 -5.11 2.26 0.66
C SER A 13 -3.96 3.25 0.46
N THR A 14 -3.40 3.38 -0.74
CA THR A 14 -2.29 4.27 -1.03
C THR A 14 -2.74 5.51 -1.81
N SER A 15 -2.36 6.70 -1.35
CA SER A 15 -2.68 7.97 -2.02
C SER A 15 -1.46 8.89 -2.11
N LYS A 16 -1.39 9.70 -3.18
CA LYS A 16 -0.36 10.71 -3.39
C LYS A 16 -0.94 12.11 -3.17
N VAL A 17 -0.35 12.90 -2.27
CA VAL A 17 -0.72 14.30 -2.01
C VAL A 17 0.52 15.18 -2.17
N GLY A 18 0.56 15.94 -3.28
CA GLY A 18 1.79 16.62 -3.70
C GLY A 18 2.89 15.58 -3.99
N GLU A 19 4.07 15.75 -3.39
CA GLU A 19 5.17 14.77 -3.51
C GLU A 19 5.15 13.68 -2.42
N ASN A 20 4.16 13.71 -1.53
CA ASN A 20 4.10 12.79 -0.40
C ASN A 20 3.22 11.59 -0.72
N LEU A 21 3.65 10.40 -0.30
CA LEU A 21 2.90 9.17 -0.40
C LEU A 21 2.36 8.80 0.98
N PHE A 22 1.07 8.47 1.05
CA PHE A 22 0.36 8.11 2.26
C PHE A 22 -0.31 6.75 2.12
N VAL A 23 -0.32 5.99 3.21
CA VAL A 23 -1.09 4.77 3.35
C VAL A 23 -2.13 4.95 4.43
N THR A 24 -3.38 4.68 4.08
CA THR A 24 -4.54 4.74 4.98
C THR A 24 -5.00 3.32 5.28
N ILE A 25 -5.02 2.97 6.57
CA ILE A 25 -5.56 1.71 7.07
C ILE A 25 -6.83 2.05 7.83
N ASN A 26 -7.97 1.68 7.25
CA ASN A 26 -9.26 1.86 7.91
C ASN A 26 -9.35 0.90 9.11
N GLY A 27 -9.69 1.45 10.27
CA GLY A 27 -9.94 0.63 11.45
C GLY A 27 -11.20 -0.23 11.29
N ILE A 28 -11.28 -1.32 12.05
CA ILE A 28 -12.44 -2.21 12.10
C ILE A 28 -12.99 -2.17 13.53
N ASN A 29 -14.31 -2.26 13.71
CA ASN A 29 -14.96 -2.32 15.04
C ASN A 29 -14.51 -1.20 16.00
N ASP A 30 -14.74 0.05 15.60
CA ASP A 30 -14.41 1.28 16.36
C ASP A 30 -12.91 1.61 16.49
N ASP A 31 -12.01 0.81 15.90
CA ASP A 31 -10.60 1.19 15.78
C ASP A 31 -10.46 2.48 14.93
N PRO A 32 -9.58 3.41 15.33
CA PRO A 32 -9.36 4.63 14.56
C PRO A 32 -8.69 4.31 13.22
N THR A 33 -9.11 4.99 12.16
CA THR A 33 -8.38 5.01 10.88
C THR A 33 -6.98 5.55 11.10
N MET A 34 -5.98 4.78 10.69
CA MET A 34 -4.58 5.17 10.75
C MET A 34 -4.10 5.67 9.40
N GLN A 35 -3.28 6.72 9.41
CA GLN A 35 -2.65 7.24 8.21
C GLN A 35 -1.14 7.35 8.43
N PHE A 36 -0.37 6.78 7.52
CA PHE A 36 1.08 6.75 7.57
C PHE A 36 1.66 7.47 6.36
N LYS A 37 2.58 8.39 6.59
CA LYS A 37 3.43 8.93 5.53
C LYS A 37 4.58 7.97 5.28
N ILE A 38 4.78 7.53 4.04
CA ILE A 38 5.81 6.55 3.69
C ILE A 38 6.88 7.14 2.77
N ASN A 39 8.09 6.60 2.87
CA ASN A 39 9.14 6.83 1.89
C ASN A 39 8.78 6.05 0.60
N PRO A 40 8.83 6.67 -0.59
CA PRO A 40 8.42 6.03 -1.83
C PRO A 40 9.42 4.96 -2.31
N GLU A 41 10.65 4.96 -1.82
CA GLU A 41 11.63 3.91 -2.12
C GLU A 41 11.37 2.69 -1.22
N PRO A 42 11.03 1.52 -1.79
CA PRO A 42 10.76 0.33 -1.01
C PRO A 42 12.05 -0.25 -0.41
N ILE A 43 12.00 -0.63 0.87
CA ILE A 43 13.10 -1.31 1.56
C ILE A 43 13.15 -2.80 1.23
N VAL A 44 12.03 -3.37 0.79
CA VAL A 44 11.93 -4.73 0.26
C VAL A 44 11.09 -4.65 -1.01
N ARG A 45 11.58 -5.22 -2.12
CA ARG A 45 10.82 -5.35 -3.36
C ARG A 45 11.12 -6.70 -4.02
N PRO A 46 10.16 -7.33 -4.69
CA PRO A 46 10.42 -8.54 -5.44
C PRO A 46 11.37 -8.23 -6.61
N GLN A 47 12.36 -9.08 -6.82
CA GLN A 47 13.34 -8.91 -7.91
C GLN A 47 12.80 -9.35 -9.28
N ARG A 48 11.63 -10.00 -9.31
CA ARG A 48 10.98 -10.50 -10.52
C ARG A 48 9.47 -10.26 -10.42
N LEU A 49 8.78 -10.23 -11.55
CA LEU A 49 7.31 -10.28 -11.59
C LEU A 49 6.88 -11.71 -11.23
N ILE A 50 6.56 -11.92 -9.97
CA ILE A 50 6.15 -13.22 -9.43
C ILE A 50 4.67 -13.19 -9.09
N THR A 51 4.02 -14.33 -9.31
CA THR A 51 2.65 -14.62 -8.87
C THR A 51 2.48 -14.45 -7.37
N ARG A 52 3.55 -14.37 -6.58
CA ARG A 52 3.53 -14.09 -5.14
C ARG A 52 4.61 -13.07 -4.86
N GLY A 53 4.36 -12.09 -4.02
CA GLY A 53 5.34 -11.06 -3.76
C GLY A 53 5.10 -10.33 -2.46
N THR A 54 6.12 -9.61 -2.05
CA THR A 54 6.06 -8.72 -0.91
C THR A 54 6.87 -7.47 -1.21
N THR A 55 6.26 -6.33 -0.96
CA THR A 55 6.91 -5.03 -1.01
C THR A 55 6.72 -4.36 0.34
N CYS A 56 7.79 -3.79 0.88
CA CYS A 56 7.76 -3.08 2.16
C CYS A 56 8.23 -1.65 1.98
N PHE A 57 7.56 -0.71 2.63
CA PHE A 57 7.91 0.70 2.69
C PHE A 57 8.11 1.12 4.15
N GLU A 58 9.14 1.91 4.40
CA GLU A 58 9.38 2.50 5.72
C GLU A 58 8.53 3.76 5.88
N THR A 59 7.96 3.98 7.07
CA THR A 59 7.32 5.25 7.40
C THR A 59 8.36 6.37 7.55
N VAL A 60 7.98 7.61 7.25
CA VAL A 60 8.91 8.76 7.31
C VAL A 60 9.46 8.98 8.72
N ASP A 61 8.66 8.68 9.75
CA ASP A 61 9.07 8.73 11.16
C ASP A 61 9.98 7.56 11.60
N LYS A 62 10.15 6.56 10.74
CA LYS A 62 10.93 5.33 10.96
C LYS A 62 10.45 4.47 12.13
N LEU A 63 9.20 4.64 12.56
CA LEU A 63 8.62 3.86 13.65
C LEU A 63 7.92 2.59 13.17
N SER A 64 7.56 2.53 11.88
CA SER A 64 6.74 1.46 11.32
C SER A 64 7.18 1.07 9.90
N VAL A 65 6.73 -0.10 9.47
CA VAL A 65 6.87 -0.58 8.09
C VAL A 65 5.50 -0.97 7.57
N VAL A 66 5.13 -0.44 6.41
CA VAL A 66 3.95 -0.87 5.66
C VAL A 66 4.35 -2.01 4.74
N LYS A 67 3.66 -3.16 4.86
CA LYS A 67 3.92 -4.35 4.06
C LYS A 67 2.74 -4.66 3.15
N TYR A 68 2.97 -4.65 1.85
CA TYR A 68 2.08 -5.21 0.85
C TYR A 68 2.52 -6.64 0.54
N ALA A 69 1.62 -7.59 0.68
CA ALA A 69 1.88 -8.98 0.34
C ALA A 69 0.74 -9.52 -0.53
N TRP A 70 1.09 -10.19 -1.61
CA TRP A 70 0.13 -10.80 -2.51
C TRP A 70 0.54 -12.21 -2.86
N THR A 71 -0.46 -13.00 -3.19
CA THR A 71 -0.31 -14.31 -3.81
C THR A 71 -1.37 -14.41 -4.88
N SER A 72 -1.02 -15.00 -6.02
CA SER A 72 -1.96 -15.34 -7.05
C SER A 72 -2.95 -16.29 -6.40
N VAL A 73 -4.21 -15.91 -6.48
CA VAL A 73 -5.30 -16.86 -6.31
C VAL A 73 -5.14 -17.79 -7.50
N LYS A 74 -4.73 -19.05 -7.25
CA LYS A 74 -4.91 -20.06 -8.29
C LYS A 74 -6.41 -20.13 -8.56
N GLY A 75 -6.79 -19.96 -9.82
CA GLY A 75 -8.13 -20.35 -10.28
C GLY A 75 -8.32 -21.85 -10.15
#